data_AF-A0A4Q3H3F8-F1
#
_entry.id   AF-A0A4Q3H3F8-F1
#
_cell.length_a   1.000
_cell.length_b   1.000
_cell.length_c   1.000
_cell.angle_alpha   90.00
_cell.angle_beta   90.00
_cell.angle_gamma   90.00
#
_symmetry.space_group_name_H-M   'P 1'
#
loop_
_entity.id
_entity.type
_entity.pdbx_description
1 polymer ?
#
loop_
_entity_poly.entity_id
_entity_poly.type
_entity_poly.pdbx_seq_one_letter_code
_entity_poly.pdbx_strand_id
1 'polypeptide(L)'
;ITPGRWSLKSWTSAHVYLGLSLIVIGSLHTGFDFGSNVHTLAYVLMMLVIFSGIFGIAAYASLPQALSANRGETTQIQMLDNLRMLDRQLNEAGQPLDADGAAIVQSALHDDPFGGGIWARLTGRYSNCSTRAALVAVRAHHTRQEGEADPYDQVEVLLERKRSALSRIRKHLRLKALLEVWLYIHVPLTFGLIAALVVHIVAVFYYW
;
A
#
# COMPACT_ATOMS: atom_id res chain seq x y z
N ILE A 1 -8.08 -19.04 -16.45
CA ILE A 1 -7.90 -19.60 -15.09
C ILE A 1 -7.91 -21.11 -15.24
N THR A 2 -6.75 -21.75 -15.26
CA THR A 2 -6.64 -23.18 -15.55
C THR A 2 -7.14 -23.99 -14.35
N PRO A 3 -8.16 -24.84 -14.49
CA PRO A 3 -8.68 -25.67 -13.40
C PRO A 3 -7.80 -26.91 -13.30
N GLY A 4 -6.62 -26.77 -12.71
CA GLY A 4 -5.75 -27.89 -12.36
C GLY A 4 -5.66 -28.02 -10.84
N ARG A 5 -5.54 -29.26 -10.35
CA ARG A 5 -5.28 -29.62 -8.93
C ARG A 5 -4.07 -28.92 -8.28
N TRP A 6 -3.34 -28.12 -9.06
CA TRP A 6 -2.13 -27.38 -8.71
C TRP A 6 -2.31 -25.86 -8.88
N SER A 7 -3.45 -25.33 -8.44
CA SER A 7 -3.68 -23.88 -8.39
C SER A 7 -2.73 -23.22 -7.38
N LEU A 8 -2.26 -22.00 -7.66
CA LEU A 8 -1.53 -21.14 -6.73
C LEU A 8 -2.23 -21.07 -5.36
N LYS A 9 -3.57 -21.03 -5.36
CA LYS A 9 -4.40 -21.06 -4.15
C LYS A 9 -4.15 -22.31 -3.29
N SER A 10 -4.00 -23.47 -3.92
CA SER A 10 -3.73 -24.75 -3.25
C SER A 10 -2.37 -24.73 -2.57
N TRP A 11 -1.33 -24.29 -3.30
CA TRP A 11 0.03 -24.15 -2.76
C TRP A 11 0.11 -23.18 -1.58
N THR A 12 -0.50 -22.00 -1.70
CA THR A 12 -0.54 -21.03 -0.59
C THR A 12 -1.27 -21.62 0.61
N SER A 13 -2.39 -22.32 0.41
CA SER A 13 -3.11 -22.96 1.52
C SER A 13 -2.26 -24.04 2.21
N ALA A 14 -1.59 -24.90 1.44
CA ALA A 14 -0.72 -25.94 1.97
C ALA A 14 0.46 -25.35 2.75
N HIS A 15 1.09 -24.28 2.23
CA HIS A 15 2.17 -23.58 2.91
C HIS A 15 1.74 -23.01 4.27
N VAL A 16 0.54 -22.42 4.34
CA VAL A 16 -0.01 -21.89 5.59
C VAL A 16 -0.30 -23.00 6.60
N TYR A 17 -0.94 -24.10 6.17
CA TYR A 17 -1.21 -25.24 7.05
C TYR A 17 0.08 -25.88 7.57
N LEU A 18 1.10 -26.03 6.72
CA LEU A 18 2.42 -26.53 7.13
C LEU A 18 3.08 -25.58 8.13
N GLY A 19 3.05 -24.28 7.89
CA GLY A 19 3.61 -23.28 8.81
C GLY A 19 2.94 -23.31 10.18
N LEU A 20 1.61 -23.35 10.24
CA LEU A 20 0.86 -23.47 11.50
C LEU A 20 1.16 -24.79 12.21
N SER A 21 1.31 -25.89 11.47
CA SER A 21 1.66 -27.21 12.05
C SER A 21 3.07 -27.21 12.62
N LEU A 22 4.03 -26.50 11.99
CA LEU A 22 5.39 -26.35 12.47
C LEU A 22 5.47 -25.71 13.86
N ILE A 23 4.52 -24.84 14.23
CA ILE A 23 4.48 -24.26 15.59
C ILE A 23 4.36 -25.38 16.62
N VAL A 24 3.42 -26.30 16.41
CA VAL A 24 3.14 -27.39 17.35
C VAL A 24 4.29 -28.41 17.34
N ILE A 25 4.65 -28.89 16.15
CA ILE A 25 5.69 -29.92 15.99
C ILE A 25 7.05 -29.41 16.47
N GLY A 26 7.43 -28.19 16.10
CA GLY A 26 8.70 -27.58 16.50
C GLY A 26 8.78 -27.35 18.00
N SER A 27 7.69 -26.87 18.63
CA SER A 27 7.66 -26.68 20.08
C SER A 27 7.79 -28.01 20.84
N LEU A 28 7.09 -29.06 20.39
CA LEU A 28 7.23 -30.41 20.95
C LEU A 28 8.63 -30.98 20.73
N HIS A 29 9.23 -30.75 19.56
CA HIS A 29 10.59 -31.21 19.24
C HIS A 29 11.65 -30.60 20.16
N THR A 30 11.49 -29.33 20.54
CA THR A 30 12.40 -28.66 21.49
C THR A 30 12.22 -29.10 22.95
N GLY A 31 11.16 -29.86 23.27
CA GLY A 31 10.86 -30.23 24.66
C GLY A 31 10.61 -29.05 25.60
N PHE A 32 10.32 -27.85 25.04
CA PHE A 32 10.28 -26.55 25.74
C PHE A 32 11.59 -26.11 26.40
N ASP A 33 12.72 -26.73 26.04
CA ASP A 33 14.03 -26.33 26.53
C ASP A 33 14.70 -25.36 25.56
N PHE A 34 14.86 -24.11 26.00
CA PHE A 34 15.41 -23.02 25.18
C PHE A 34 16.72 -22.51 25.78
N GLY A 35 17.84 -22.86 25.15
CA GLY A 35 19.18 -22.32 25.45
C GLY A 35 19.67 -21.28 24.43
N SER A 36 20.87 -20.74 24.61
CA SER A 36 21.54 -19.85 23.64
C SER A 36 22.23 -20.68 22.53
N ASN A 37 21.45 -21.49 21.82
CA ASN A 37 21.96 -22.43 20.82
C ASN A 37 21.32 -22.20 19.45
N VAL A 38 21.93 -22.81 18.41
CA VAL A 38 21.42 -22.69 17.03
C VAL A 38 19.99 -23.24 16.88
N HIS A 39 19.59 -24.16 17.77
CA HIS A 39 18.23 -24.67 17.90
C HIS A 39 17.21 -23.59 18.23
N THR A 40 17.50 -22.77 19.25
CA THR A 40 16.63 -21.67 19.66
C THR A 40 16.61 -20.57 18.59
N LEU A 41 17.74 -20.32 17.92
CA LEU A 41 17.78 -19.40 16.77
C LEU A 41 16.87 -19.86 15.63
N ALA A 42 16.94 -21.14 15.26
CA ALA A 42 16.08 -21.72 14.22
C ALA A 42 14.59 -21.63 14.61
N TYR A 43 14.26 -21.89 15.88
CA TYR A 43 12.90 -21.75 16.40
C TYR A 43 12.40 -20.30 16.33
N VAL A 44 13.21 -19.32 16.76
CA VAL A 44 12.84 -17.89 16.72
C VAL A 44 12.63 -17.43 15.27
N LEU A 45 13.55 -17.79 14.36
CA LEU A 45 13.40 -17.47 12.93
C LEU A 45 12.15 -18.12 12.33
N MET A 46 11.84 -19.35 12.72
CA MET A 46 10.62 -20.06 12.31
C MET A 46 9.37 -19.31 12.77
N MET A 47 9.32 -18.89 14.05
CA MET A 47 8.23 -18.09 14.59
C MET A 47 8.06 -16.77 13.83
N LEU A 48 9.15 -16.03 13.58
CA LEU A 48 9.12 -14.78 12.84
C LEU A 48 8.59 -14.96 11.41
N VAL A 49 9.01 -16.00 10.70
CA VAL A 49 8.50 -16.33 9.36
C VAL A 49 7.02 -16.67 9.41
N ILE A 50 6.56 -17.49 10.37
CA ILE A 50 5.16 -17.89 10.47
C ILE A 50 4.26 -16.70 10.80
N PHE A 51 4.62 -15.88 11.80
CA PHE A 51 3.85 -14.67 12.12
C PHE A 51 3.83 -13.67 10.96
N SER A 52 4.96 -13.49 10.28
CA SER A 52 5.05 -12.69 9.04
C SER A 52 4.15 -13.25 7.93
N GLY A 53 4.06 -14.58 7.81
CA GLY A 53 3.17 -15.27 6.87
C GLY A 53 1.69 -15.05 7.19
N ILE A 54 1.29 -15.13 8.46
CA ILE A 54 -0.08 -14.84 8.91
C ILE A 54 -0.48 -13.40 8.55
N PHE A 55 0.41 -12.44 8.81
CA PHE A 55 0.21 -11.05 8.38
C PHE A 55 0.07 -10.94 6.85
N GLY A 56 0.87 -11.69 6.10
CA GLY A 56 0.79 -11.78 4.64
C GLY A 56 -0.57 -12.27 4.14
N ILE A 57 -1.18 -13.26 4.80
CA ILE A 57 -2.53 -13.74 4.46
C ILE A 57 -3.57 -12.65 4.73
N ALA A 58 -3.51 -12.00 5.89
CA ALA A 58 -4.43 -10.92 6.24
C ALA A 58 -4.33 -9.77 5.22
N ALA A 59 -3.11 -9.41 4.82
CA ALA A 59 -2.87 -8.47 3.73
C ALA A 59 -3.47 -9.00 2.42
N TYR A 60 -3.13 -10.22 1.98
CA TYR A 60 -3.59 -10.79 0.72
C TYR A 60 -5.11 -11.00 0.63
N ALA A 61 -5.78 -11.27 1.76
CA ALA A 61 -7.24 -11.44 1.80
C ALA A 61 -7.98 -10.09 1.80
N SER A 62 -7.46 -9.08 2.49
CA SER A 62 -8.03 -7.74 2.52
C SER A 62 -7.71 -6.92 1.26
N LEU A 63 -6.58 -7.19 0.60
CA LEU A 63 -6.11 -6.47 -0.58
C LEU A 63 -7.08 -6.50 -1.77
N PRO A 64 -7.50 -7.66 -2.32
CA PRO A 64 -8.37 -7.69 -3.49
C PRO A 64 -9.74 -7.10 -3.21
N GLN A 65 -10.26 -7.20 -1.97
CA GLN A 65 -11.52 -6.56 -1.59
C GLN A 65 -11.37 -5.03 -1.47
N ALA A 66 -10.32 -4.53 -0.82
CA ALA A 66 -10.06 -3.10 -0.71
C ALA A 66 -9.65 -2.48 -2.05
N LEU A 67 -8.88 -3.19 -2.87
CA LEU A 67 -8.51 -2.80 -4.22
C LEU A 67 -9.74 -2.83 -5.13
N SER A 68 -10.55 -3.88 -5.12
CA SER A 68 -11.78 -3.97 -5.92
C SER A 68 -12.80 -2.90 -5.50
N ALA A 69 -13.05 -2.73 -4.20
CA ALA A 69 -13.96 -1.70 -3.70
C ALA A 69 -13.49 -0.27 -4.02
N ASN A 70 -12.18 -0.03 -4.02
CA ASN A 70 -11.60 1.27 -4.36
C ASN A 70 -11.47 1.48 -5.89
N ARG A 71 -11.36 0.39 -6.66
CA ARG A 71 -11.17 0.36 -8.11
C ARG A 71 -12.48 0.39 -8.90
N GLY A 72 -13.57 -0.16 -8.36
CA GLY A 72 -14.80 -0.38 -9.13
C GLY A 72 -14.48 -1.14 -10.42
N GLU A 73 -14.99 -0.67 -11.56
CA GLU A 73 -14.68 -1.20 -12.89
C GLU A 73 -13.42 -0.57 -13.56
N THR A 74 -12.78 0.42 -12.92
CA THR A 74 -11.74 1.24 -13.57
C THR A 74 -10.31 0.78 -13.28
N THR A 75 -9.53 0.45 -14.30
CA THR A 75 -8.11 0.06 -14.16
C THR A 75 -7.21 1.19 -13.64
N GLN A 76 -6.00 0.87 -13.16
CA GLN A 76 -5.02 1.88 -12.72
C GLN A 76 -4.70 2.90 -13.83
N ILE A 77 -4.65 2.46 -15.08
CA ILE A 77 -4.43 3.33 -16.24
C ILE A 77 -5.60 4.30 -16.39
N GLN A 78 -6.83 3.79 -16.33
CA GLN A 78 -8.05 4.62 -16.40
C GLN A 78 -8.16 5.61 -15.24
N MET A 79 -7.70 5.26 -14.03
CA MET A 79 -7.64 6.21 -12.90
C MET A 79 -6.68 7.36 -13.18
N LEU A 80 -5.53 7.08 -13.77
CA LEU A 80 -4.53 8.09 -14.12
C LEU A 80 -5.02 8.96 -15.28
N ASP A 81 -5.71 8.37 -16.26
CA ASP A 81 -6.31 9.12 -17.36
C ASP A 81 -7.46 10.01 -16.90
N ASN A 82 -8.28 9.56 -15.94
CA ASN A 82 -9.29 10.41 -15.29
C ASN A 82 -8.64 11.59 -14.55
N LEU A 83 -7.53 11.36 -13.84
CA LEU A 83 -6.79 12.44 -13.19
C LEU A 83 -6.26 13.46 -14.22
N ARG A 84 -5.68 12.99 -15.33
CA ARG A 84 -5.21 13.85 -16.42
C ARG A 84 -6.34 14.62 -17.10
N MET A 85 -7.52 14.00 -17.23
CA MET A 85 -8.71 14.67 -17.76
C MET A 85 -9.16 15.79 -16.82
N LEU A 86 -9.21 15.53 -15.52
CA LEU A 86 -9.53 16.54 -14.51
C LEU A 86 -8.51 17.68 -14.51
N ASP A 87 -7.22 17.39 -14.70
CA ASP A 87 -6.18 18.42 -14.81
C ASP A 87 -6.38 19.32 -16.04
N ARG A 88 -6.79 18.76 -17.19
CA ARG A 88 -7.12 19.56 -18.38
C ARG A 88 -8.35 20.43 -18.14
N GLN A 89 -9.42 19.88 -17.58
CA GLN A 89 -10.63 20.64 -17.25
C GLN A 89 -10.34 21.75 -16.23
N LEU A 90 -9.50 21.47 -15.23
CA LEU A 90 -9.08 22.46 -14.24
C LEU A 90 -8.28 23.60 -14.89
N ASN A 91 -7.39 23.27 -15.82
CA ASN A 91 -6.61 24.27 -16.56
C ASN A 91 -7.50 25.13 -17.46
N GLU A 92 -8.49 24.55 -18.15
CA GLU A 92 -9.45 25.28 -18.97
C GLU A 92 -10.35 26.19 -18.12
N ALA A 93 -10.89 25.66 -17.02
CA ALA A 93 -11.70 26.44 -16.07
C ALA A 93 -10.89 27.53 -15.36
N GLY A 94 -9.56 27.39 -15.28
CA GLY A 94 -8.63 28.36 -14.72
C GLY A 94 -8.30 29.56 -15.62
N GLN A 95 -8.50 29.47 -16.95
CA GLN A 95 -8.17 30.54 -17.90
C GLN A 95 -8.93 31.86 -17.70
N PRO A 96 -10.24 31.86 -17.38
CA PRO A 96 -11.00 33.10 -17.16
C PRO A 96 -10.79 33.72 -15.77
N LEU A 97 -10.03 33.09 -14.87
CA LEU A 97 -9.77 33.64 -13.53
C LEU A 97 -8.71 34.76 -13.59
N ASP A 98 -8.70 35.58 -12.54
CA ASP A 98 -7.65 36.56 -12.28
C ASP A 98 -6.28 35.89 -12.00
N ALA A 99 -5.23 36.70 -11.97
CA ALA A 99 -3.85 36.21 -11.77
C ALA A 99 -3.68 35.38 -10.48
N ASP A 100 -4.40 35.75 -9.42
CA ASP A 100 -4.38 35.05 -8.13
C ASP A 100 -5.08 33.68 -8.25
N GLY A 101 -6.26 33.61 -8.89
CA GLY A 101 -6.95 32.35 -9.17
C GLY A 101 -6.18 31.40 -10.09
N ALA A 102 -5.54 31.93 -11.13
CA ALA A 102 -4.70 31.16 -12.04
C ALA A 102 -3.46 30.55 -11.35
N ALA A 103 -2.81 31.29 -10.44
CA ALA A 103 -1.69 30.80 -9.64
C ALA A 103 -2.11 29.64 -8.72
N ILE A 104 -3.31 29.74 -8.11
CA ILE A 104 -3.87 28.67 -7.27
C ILE A 104 -4.09 27.40 -8.10
N VAL A 105 -4.71 27.50 -9.29
CA VAL A 105 -4.93 26.37 -10.20
C VAL A 105 -3.60 25.76 -10.65
N GLN A 106 -2.61 26.57 -11.03
CA GLN A 106 -1.31 26.09 -11.49
C GLN A 106 -0.54 25.33 -10.39
N SER A 107 -0.67 25.76 -9.13
CA SER A 107 -0.09 25.04 -7.98
C SER A 107 -0.74 23.66 -7.75
N ALA A 108 -2.05 23.54 -8.02
CA ALA A 108 -2.75 22.27 -7.96
C ALA A 108 -2.39 21.34 -9.12
N LEU A 109 -2.11 21.88 -10.32
CA LEU A 109 -1.69 21.09 -11.49
C LEU A 109 -0.33 20.41 -11.29
N HIS A 110 0.58 21.01 -10.52
CA HIS A 110 1.87 20.43 -10.16
C HIS A 110 1.83 19.46 -8.98
N ASP A 111 0.65 19.07 -8.45
CA ASP A 111 0.54 18.07 -7.39
C ASP A 111 0.96 16.69 -7.93
N ASP A 112 2.21 16.30 -7.72
CA ASP A 112 2.68 14.97 -8.09
C ASP A 112 2.03 13.90 -7.16
N PRO A 113 1.20 12.99 -7.70
CA PRO A 113 0.61 11.91 -6.92
C PRO A 113 1.66 10.97 -6.29
N PHE A 114 2.88 10.95 -6.86
CA PHE A 114 3.96 10.01 -6.54
C PHE A 114 5.13 10.63 -5.76
N GLY A 115 5.14 11.95 -5.55
CA GLY A 115 6.28 12.70 -5.00
C GLY A 115 6.62 12.42 -3.54
N GLY A 116 5.79 11.65 -2.84
CA GLY A 116 6.11 11.14 -1.50
C GLY A 116 6.99 9.90 -1.55
N GLY A 117 8.11 9.89 -0.81
CA GLY A 117 8.96 8.71 -0.62
C GLY A 117 8.20 7.50 -0.02
N ILE A 118 8.88 6.36 0.10
CA ILE A 118 8.28 5.08 0.57
C ILE A 118 7.50 5.27 1.89
N TRP A 119 8.01 6.09 2.81
CA TRP A 119 7.35 6.41 4.08
C TRP A 119 6.05 7.22 3.94
N ALA A 120 5.97 8.17 3.00
CA ALA A 120 4.74 8.91 2.72
C ALA A 120 3.68 8.01 2.07
N ARG A 121 4.12 7.06 1.24
CA ARG A 121 3.26 6.03 0.63
C ARG A 121 2.73 5.05 1.69
N LEU A 122 3.56 4.64 2.65
CA LEU A 122 3.19 3.69 3.70
C LEU A 122 2.24 4.31 4.74
N THR A 123 2.51 5.54 5.16
CA THR A 123 1.70 6.26 6.17
C THR A 123 0.41 6.84 5.57
N GLY A 124 0.36 7.04 4.26
CA GLY A 124 -0.75 7.71 3.58
C GLY A 124 -0.86 9.20 3.93
N ARG A 125 0.13 9.75 4.63
CA ARG A 125 0.12 11.13 5.11
C ARG A 125 0.96 12.00 4.18
N TYR A 126 0.30 12.56 3.18
CA TYR A 126 0.89 13.56 2.28
C TYR A 126 0.70 14.94 2.93
N SER A 127 1.68 15.36 3.72
CA SER A 127 1.65 16.67 4.41
C SER A 127 1.57 17.84 3.43
N ASN A 128 2.23 17.72 2.27
CA ASN A 128 2.36 18.79 1.27
C ASN A 128 1.45 18.60 0.03
N CYS A 129 0.17 18.30 0.23
CA CYS A 129 -0.78 18.16 -0.89
C CYS A 129 -1.22 19.53 -1.41
N SER A 130 -0.69 19.96 -2.55
CA SER A 130 -1.00 21.27 -3.15
C SER A 130 -2.47 21.39 -3.57
N THR A 131 -3.12 20.30 -4.01
CA THR A 131 -4.56 20.29 -4.31
C THR A 131 -5.42 20.68 -3.09
N ARG A 132 -5.01 20.28 -1.88
CA ARG A 132 -5.74 20.63 -0.65
C ARG A 132 -5.52 22.10 -0.27
N ALA A 133 -4.30 22.60 -0.46
CA ALA A 133 -3.99 24.01 -0.25
C ALA A 133 -4.77 24.91 -1.23
N ALA A 134 -4.83 24.51 -2.50
CA ALA A 134 -5.58 25.21 -3.53
C ALA A 134 -7.09 25.28 -3.22
N LEU A 135 -7.67 24.18 -2.71
CA LEU A 135 -9.08 24.13 -2.33
C LEU A 135 -9.39 25.06 -1.13
N VAL A 136 -8.48 25.16 -0.16
CA VAL A 136 -8.60 26.12 0.95
C VAL A 136 -8.49 27.55 0.44
N ALA A 137 -7.59 27.82 -0.50
CA ALA A 137 -7.43 29.14 -1.10
C ALA A 137 -8.69 29.56 -1.90
N VAL A 138 -9.21 28.69 -2.79
CA VAL A 138 -10.44 28.96 -3.56
C VAL A 138 -11.62 29.27 -2.64
N ARG A 139 -11.83 28.48 -1.58
CA ARG A 139 -12.90 28.73 -0.59
C ARG A 139 -12.78 30.09 0.12
N ALA A 140 -11.56 30.54 0.38
CA ALA A 140 -11.31 31.83 1.00
C ALA A 140 -11.57 33.02 0.04
N HIS A 141 -11.44 32.80 -1.28
CA HIS A 141 -11.82 33.79 -2.30
C HIS A 141 -13.33 33.83 -2.51
N HIS A 142 -14.00 32.68 -2.53
CA HIS A 142 -15.45 32.58 -2.73
C HIS A 142 -16.25 33.30 -1.63
N THR A 143 -15.83 33.20 -0.36
CA THR A 143 -16.45 33.93 0.77
C THR A 143 -16.32 35.46 0.68
N ARG A 144 -15.51 35.97 -0.25
CA ARG A 144 -15.25 37.41 -0.44
C ARG A 144 -16.11 38.05 -1.54
N GLN A 145 -16.74 37.26 -2.42
CA GLN A 145 -17.44 37.72 -3.63
C GLN A 145 -18.86 37.17 -3.76
N GLU A 146 -19.61 37.02 -2.65
CA GLU A 146 -21.03 36.60 -2.69
C GLU A 146 -21.87 37.62 -3.50
N GLY A 147 -22.13 37.36 -4.79
CA GLY A 147 -22.98 38.23 -5.61
C GLY A 147 -23.02 38.00 -7.14
N GLU A 148 -22.00 37.40 -7.76
CA GLU A 148 -21.93 37.14 -9.21
C GLU A 148 -21.82 35.62 -9.46
N ALA A 149 -22.19 35.12 -10.65
CA ALA A 149 -21.94 33.74 -11.05
C ALA A 149 -20.41 33.50 -11.09
N ASP A 150 -19.88 32.99 -10.00
CA ASP A 150 -18.46 33.01 -9.70
C ASP A 150 -17.72 31.93 -10.51
N PRO A 151 -16.78 32.29 -11.40
CA PRO A 151 -15.93 31.33 -12.12
C PRO A 151 -15.20 30.36 -11.17
N TYR A 152 -15.05 30.74 -9.89
CA TYR A 152 -14.43 29.91 -8.87
C TYR A 152 -15.28 28.71 -8.43
N ASP A 153 -16.62 28.73 -8.62
CA ASP A 153 -17.49 27.59 -8.29
C ASP A 153 -17.14 26.36 -9.12
N GLN A 154 -16.91 26.57 -10.42
CA GLN A 154 -16.54 25.50 -11.34
C GLN A 154 -15.17 24.92 -10.98
N VAL A 155 -14.22 25.77 -10.58
CA VAL A 155 -12.88 25.37 -10.14
C VAL A 155 -12.95 24.59 -8.82
N GLU A 156 -13.78 25.00 -7.85
CA GLU A 156 -13.96 24.27 -6.60
C GLU A 156 -14.48 22.85 -6.84
N VAL A 157 -15.53 22.69 -7.65
CA VAL A 157 -16.10 21.38 -7.99
C VAL A 157 -15.05 20.47 -8.66
N LEU A 158 -14.23 21.02 -9.55
CA LEU A 158 -13.16 20.28 -10.21
C LEU A 158 -12.03 19.89 -9.25
N LEU A 159 -11.64 20.79 -8.32
CA LEU A 159 -10.65 20.51 -7.28
C LEU A 159 -11.14 19.42 -6.32
N GLU A 160 -12.43 19.41 -5.94
CA GLU A 160 -13.03 18.35 -5.13
C GLU A 160 -12.99 17.00 -5.84
N ARG A 161 -13.37 16.97 -7.12
CA ARG A 161 -13.27 15.76 -7.96
C ARG A 161 -11.84 15.25 -8.03
N LYS A 162 -10.86 16.14 -8.29
CA LYS A 162 -9.43 15.81 -8.31
C LYS A 162 -8.95 15.25 -6.98
N ARG A 163 -9.32 15.88 -5.86
CA ARG A 163 -9.00 15.39 -4.49
C ARG A 163 -9.54 13.99 -4.26
N SER A 164 -10.77 13.71 -4.67
CA SER A 164 -11.37 12.39 -4.53
C SER A 164 -10.62 11.33 -5.36
N ALA A 165 -10.24 11.67 -6.60
CA ALA A 165 -9.45 10.80 -7.49
C ALA A 165 -8.06 10.51 -6.90
N LEU A 166 -7.36 11.55 -6.43
CA LEU A 166 -6.06 11.41 -5.76
C LEU A 166 -6.14 10.53 -4.50
N SER A 167 -7.20 10.67 -3.70
CA SER A 167 -7.41 9.82 -2.51
C SER A 167 -7.52 8.34 -2.88
N ARG A 168 -8.26 8.02 -3.96
CA ARG A 168 -8.39 6.63 -4.47
C ARG A 168 -7.04 6.09 -4.95
N ILE A 169 -6.28 6.87 -5.73
CA ILE A 169 -4.95 6.47 -6.24
C ILE A 169 -3.98 6.27 -5.07
N ARG A 170 -3.92 7.19 -4.10
CA ARG A 170 -3.03 7.09 -2.94
C ARG A 170 -3.33 5.86 -2.08
N LYS A 171 -4.61 5.51 -1.87
CA LYS A 171 -5.00 4.25 -1.21
C LYS A 171 -4.49 3.03 -1.98
N HIS A 172 -4.62 3.03 -3.30
CA HIS A 172 -4.12 1.95 -4.16
C HIS A 172 -2.60 1.78 -4.04
N LEU A 173 -1.85 2.89 -4.08
CA LEU A 173 -0.39 2.89 -3.93
C LEU A 173 0.05 2.42 -2.55
N ARG A 174 -0.63 2.85 -1.48
CA ARG A 174 -0.33 2.42 -0.10
C ARG A 174 -0.45 0.91 0.06
N LEU A 175 -1.52 0.32 -0.47
CA LEU A 175 -1.73 -1.13 -0.42
C LEU A 175 -0.65 -1.89 -1.20
N LYS A 176 -0.29 -1.41 -2.39
CA LYS A 176 0.80 -2.00 -3.18
C LYS A 176 2.15 -1.91 -2.45
N ALA A 177 2.46 -0.75 -1.88
CA ALA A 177 3.69 -0.53 -1.13
C ALA A 177 3.79 -1.43 0.11
N LEU A 178 2.69 -1.63 0.84
CA LEU A 178 2.66 -2.54 1.99
C LEU A 178 3.00 -3.98 1.58
N LEU A 179 2.44 -4.46 0.46
CA LEU A 179 2.71 -5.80 -0.04
C LEU A 179 4.17 -5.96 -0.49
N GLU A 180 4.73 -4.95 -1.15
CA GLU A 180 6.12 -4.95 -1.61
C GLU A 180 7.09 -4.97 -0.42
N VAL A 181 6.83 -4.16 0.61
CA VAL A 181 7.60 -4.15 1.87
C VAL A 181 7.48 -5.49 2.60
N TRP A 182 6.27 -6.07 2.66
CA TRP A 182 6.06 -7.38 3.26
C TRP A 182 6.88 -8.46 2.55
N LEU A 183 6.84 -8.51 1.22
CA LEU A 183 7.60 -9.49 0.44
C LEU A 183 9.11 -9.31 0.65
N TYR A 184 9.57 -8.05 0.71
CA TYR A 184 10.97 -7.71 0.96
C TYR A 184 11.47 -8.16 2.34
N ILE A 185 10.60 -8.25 3.34
CA ILE A 185 10.98 -8.73 4.69
C ILE A 185 10.80 -10.25 4.81
N HIS A 186 9.67 -10.77 4.32
CA HIS A 186 9.30 -12.17 4.46
C HIS A 186 10.27 -13.09 3.70
N VAL A 187 10.66 -12.72 2.47
CA VAL A 187 11.53 -13.57 1.63
C VAL A 187 12.95 -13.72 2.21
N PRO A 188 13.66 -12.66 2.64
CA PRO A 188 14.96 -12.84 3.31
C PRO A 188 14.86 -13.62 4.62
N LEU A 189 13.78 -13.45 5.40
CA LEU A 189 13.55 -14.24 6.61
C LEU A 189 13.41 -15.73 6.30
N THR A 190 12.72 -16.12 5.22
CA THR A 190 12.60 -17.53 4.83
C THR A 190 13.95 -18.10 4.39
N PHE A 191 14.76 -17.35 3.65
CA PHE A 191 16.14 -17.76 3.34
C PHE A 191 17.00 -17.92 4.59
N GLY A 192 16.88 -17.00 5.55
CA GLY A 192 17.55 -17.09 6.85
C GLY A 192 17.13 -18.33 7.64
N LEU A 193 15.83 -18.64 7.66
CA LEU A 193 15.32 -19.86 8.30
C LEU A 193 15.85 -21.12 7.63
N ILE A 194 15.89 -21.18 6.29
CA ILE A 194 16.46 -22.33 5.57
C ILE A 194 17.92 -22.53 5.94
N ALA A 195 18.73 -21.46 5.95
CA ALA A 195 20.12 -21.52 6.35
C ALA A 195 20.28 -21.99 7.81
N ALA A 196 19.50 -21.44 8.74
CA ALA A 196 19.51 -21.83 10.14
C ALA A 196 19.12 -23.31 10.32
N LEU A 197 18.17 -23.81 9.53
CA LEU A 197 17.73 -25.21 9.56
C LEU A 197 18.83 -26.16 9.07
N VAL A 198 19.57 -25.79 8.01
CA VAL A 198 20.74 -26.56 7.56
C VAL A 198 21.81 -26.61 8.66
N VAL A 199 22.14 -25.46 9.26
CA VAL A 199 23.14 -25.41 10.35
C VAL A 199 22.67 -26.23 11.54
N HIS A 200 21.39 -26.16 11.89
CA HIS A 200 20.80 -26.96 12.97
C HIS A 200 20.93 -28.46 12.71
N ILE A 201 20.62 -28.94 11.49
CA ILE A 201 20.78 -30.34 11.12
C ILE A 201 22.25 -30.76 11.25
N VAL A 202 23.17 -29.99 10.66
CA VAL A 202 24.61 -30.30 10.73
C VAL A 202 25.12 -30.30 12.17
N ALA A 203 24.72 -29.31 12.98
CA ALA A 203 25.14 -29.21 14.36
C ALA A 203 24.71 -30.44 15.18
N VAL A 204 23.49 -30.93 14.96
CA VAL A 204 22.99 -32.16 15.62
C VAL A 204 23.79 -33.39 15.20
N PHE A 205 24.22 -33.50 13.94
CA PHE A 205 25.00 -34.64 13.48
C PHE A 205 26.47 -34.65 13.93
N TYR A 206 27.04 -33.48 14.24
CA TYR A 206 28.47 -33.35 14.59
C TYR A 206 28.74 -33.16 16.09
N TYR A 207 27.83 -32.53 16.83
CA TYR A 207 28.01 -32.19 18.24
C TYR A 207 27.17 -33.06 19.19
N TRP A 208 26.44 -34.04 18.66
CA TRP A 208 25.75 -35.11 19.38
C TRP A 208 26.02 -36.45 18.68
#